data_AF-A0A5P1X416-F1
#
_entry.id   AF-A0A5P1X416-F1
#
_cell.length_a   1.000
_cell.length_b   1.000
_cell.length_c   1.000
_cell.angle_alpha   90.00
_cell.angle_beta   90.00
_cell.angle_gamma   90.00
#
_symmetry.space_group_name_H-M   'P 1'
#
loop_
_entity.id
_entity.type
_entity.pdbx_description
1 polymer ?
#
loop_
_entity_poly.entity_id
_entity_poly.type
_entity_poly.pdbx_seq_one_letter_code
_entity_poly.pdbx_strand_id
1 'polypeptide(L)'
;MDDIDSYDFAKSNNAINYTHVALLPGIAKASTVAYRDGQLWVGFFSVTGDSTVQRFDVDKVLSGRNSIKNVSGGSLLGNDVREQLSQQSIGKIQGFSFYKNLMYISQSYGSGDSEIYVYKIDSNKRRFTKNDAEAVIKMPSHLEQITIDGNRMYAIFESSARSYKTHEQTRIGRVVSFDVSKLPPLEK
;
A
#
# COMPACT_ATOMS: atom_id res chain seq x y z
N MET A 1 -3.40 -11.03 19.68
CA MET A 1 -2.05 -10.48 19.43
C MET A 1 -1.00 -11.44 19.97
N ASP A 2 -1.28 -12.07 21.11
CA ASP A 2 -0.41 -13.00 21.85
C ASP A 2 0.29 -14.05 20.99
N ASP A 3 -0.39 -14.65 20.02
CA ASP A 3 0.22 -15.64 19.11
C ASP A 3 1.33 -15.02 18.24
N ILE A 4 1.16 -13.77 17.75
CA ILE A 4 2.21 -13.05 17.00
C ILE A 4 3.36 -12.65 17.93
N ASP A 5 3.03 -12.12 19.11
CA ASP A 5 4.03 -11.58 20.03
C ASP A 5 4.92 -12.69 20.62
N SER A 6 4.40 -13.92 20.69
CA SER A 6 5.12 -15.12 21.13
C SER A 6 5.64 -16.00 19.98
N TYR A 7 5.38 -15.63 18.73
CA TYR A 7 5.76 -16.43 17.57
C TYR A 7 7.28 -16.44 17.35
N ASP A 8 7.82 -17.64 17.19
CA ASP A 8 9.21 -17.87 16.84
C ASP A 8 9.27 -18.92 15.73
N PHE A 9 9.52 -18.44 14.51
CA PHE A 9 9.64 -19.32 13.34
C PHE A 9 10.82 -20.29 13.47
N ALA A 10 11.92 -19.88 14.11
CA ALA A 10 13.08 -20.72 14.28
C ALA A 10 12.80 -21.91 15.22
N LYS A 11 11.85 -21.77 16.15
CA LYS A 11 11.39 -22.86 17.03
C LYS A 11 10.32 -23.74 16.41
N SER A 12 9.30 -23.12 15.82
CA SER A 12 8.10 -23.84 15.37
C SER A 12 8.25 -24.42 13.97
N ASN A 13 9.06 -23.79 13.10
CA ASN A 13 9.20 -24.06 11.66
C ASN A 13 7.84 -24.21 10.93
N ASN A 14 6.79 -23.60 11.46
CA ASN A 14 5.43 -23.67 10.98
C ASN A 14 4.85 -22.26 10.92
N ALA A 15 3.96 -22.00 9.96
CA ALA A 15 3.25 -20.73 9.89
C ALA A 15 2.35 -20.53 11.12
N ILE A 16 2.16 -19.28 11.52
CA ILE A 16 1.14 -18.91 12.50
C ILE A 16 -0.26 -19.23 11.94
N ASN A 17 -1.15 -19.75 12.78
CA ASN A 17 -2.52 -20.01 12.38
C ASN A 17 -3.28 -18.70 12.19
N TYR A 18 -4.03 -18.58 11.10
CA TYR A 18 -4.93 -17.45 10.91
C TYR A 18 -6.12 -17.56 11.86
N THR A 19 -6.37 -16.51 12.62
CA THR A 19 -7.54 -16.41 13.51
C THR A 19 -8.81 -16.07 12.73
N HIS A 20 -8.68 -15.37 11.61
CA HIS A 20 -9.77 -14.99 10.72
C HIS A 20 -9.36 -15.09 9.25
N VAL A 21 -10.31 -15.49 8.41
CA VAL A 21 -10.18 -15.51 6.96
C VAL A 21 -11.44 -14.90 6.35
N ALA A 22 -11.26 -13.96 5.42
CA ALA A 22 -12.34 -13.31 4.69
C ALA A 22 -12.03 -13.31 3.19
N LEU A 23 -13.06 -13.36 2.36
CA LEU A 23 -12.91 -13.27 0.92
C LEU A 23 -12.91 -11.79 0.51
N LEU A 24 -11.89 -11.37 -0.25
CA LEU A 24 -11.85 -10.08 -0.91
C LEU A 24 -11.96 -10.30 -2.42
N PRO A 25 -13.17 -10.34 -2.99
CA PRO A 25 -13.34 -10.50 -4.43
C PRO A 25 -12.79 -9.25 -5.15
N GLY A 26 -12.14 -9.47 -6.30
CA GLY A 26 -11.70 -8.38 -7.18
C GLY A 26 -10.31 -7.79 -6.92
N ILE A 27 -9.58 -8.24 -5.88
CA ILE A 27 -8.23 -7.71 -5.57
C ILE A 27 -7.08 -8.47 -6.23
N ALA A 28 -7.36 -9.49 -7.04
CA ALA A 28 -6.32 -10.38 -7.60
C ALA A 28 -5.26 -9.67 -8.46
N LYS A 29 -5.54 -8.43 -8.89
CA LYS A 29 -4.62 -7.58 -9.67
C LYS A 29 -4.13 -6.35 -8.88
N ALA A 30 -4.24 -6.37 -7.56
CA ALA A 30 -3.72 -5.31 -6.71
C ALA A 30 -2.20 -5.20 -6.91
N SER A 31 -1.71 -3.99 -7.14
CA SER A 31 -0.28 -3.68 -7.16
C SER A 31 0.25 -3.34 -5.78
N THR A 32 -0.61 -2.82 -4.90
CA THR A 32 -0.22 -2.44 -3.53
C THR A 32 -1.41 -2.44 -2.59
N VAL A 33 -1.16 -2.62 -1.30
CA VAL A 33 -2.18 -2.60 -0.25
C VAL A 33 -1.65 -1.91 1.01
N ALA A 34 -2.54 -1.24 1.75
CA ALA A 34 -2.25 -0.75 3.09
C ALA A 34 -3.49 -0.82 3.97
N TYR A 35 -3.30 -1.07 5.27
CA TYR A 35 -4.37 -1.04 6.26
C TYR A 35 -4.37 0.30 7.00
N ARG A 36 -5.56 0.84 7.24
CA ARG A 36 -5.75 2.04 8.04
C ARG A 36 -7.17 2.10 8.60
N ASP A 37 -7.30 2.33 9.91
CA ASP A 37 -8.56 2.66 10.58
C ASP A 37 -9.71 1.71 10.21
N GLY A 38 -9.45 0.40 10.21
CA GLY A 38 -10.42 -0.63 9.87
C GLY A 38 -10.70 -0.84 8.39
N GLN A 39 -9.96 -0.16 7.52
CA GLN A 39 -10.10 -0.25 6.08
C GLN A 39 -8.83 -0.82 5.44
N LEU A 40 -9.01 -1.76 4.52
CA LEU A 40 -7.98 -2.14 3.57
C LEU A 40 -8.09 -1.24 2.35
N TRP A 41 -7.00 -0.55 2.04
CA TRP A 41 -6.83 0.27 0.86
C TRP A 41 -6.06 -0.54 -0.16
N VAL A 42 -6.56 -0.61 -1.40
CA VAL A 42 -6.04 -1.47 -2.46
C VAL A 42 -5.80 -0.64 -3.71
N GLY A 43 -4.56 -0.62 -4.18
CA GLY A 43 -4.14 0.07 -5.40
C GLY A 43 -4.07 -0.86 -6.61
N PHE A 44 -4.51 -0.37 -7.76
CA PHE A 44 -4.41 -1.04 -9.05
C PHE A 44 -3.61 -0.19 -10.01
N PHE A 45 -2.41 -0.66 -10.35
CA PHE A 45 -1.51 -0.04 -11.30
C PHE A 45 -2.11 0.03 -12.71
N SER A 46 -1.92 1.17 -13.38
CA SER A 46 -2.15 1.32 -14.82
C SER A 46 -0.97 1.99 -15.50
N VAL A 47 -0.48 1.41 -16.60
CA VAL A 47 0.53 2.05 -17.49
C VAL A 47 -0.11 3.17 -18.29
N THR A 48 -1.34 2.96 -18.75
CA THR A 48 -2.09 3.85 -19.65
C THR A 48 -3.23 4.51 -18.90
N GLY A 49 -3.11 5.81 -18.65
CA GLY A 49 -4.12 6.59 -17.92
C GLY A 49 -3.99 6.45 -16.40
N ASP A 50 -5.13 6.50 -15.73
CA ASP A 50 -5.21 6.58 -14.28
C ASP A 50 -5.16 5.21 -13.60
N SER A 51 -4.52 5.17 -12.44
CA SER A 51 -4.63 4.02 -11.54
C SER A 51 -5.91 4.14 -10.71
N THR A 52 -6.26 3.08 -9.99
CA THR A 52 -7.42 3.09 -9.08
C THR A 52 -6.99 2.76 -7.66
N VAL A 53 -7.60 3.44 -6.68
CA VAL A 53 -7.50 3.11 -5.26
C VAL A 53 -8.90 2.74 -4.75
N GLN A 54 -9.06 1.52 -4.28
CA GLN A 54 -10.29 1.01 -3.68
C GLN A 54 -10.17 0.93 -2.16
N ARG A 55 -11.28 1.11 -1.44
CA ARG A 55 -11.37 0.96 0.02
C ARG A 55 -12.33 -0.17 0.37
N PHE A 56 -11.92 -1.03 1.28
CA PHE A 56 -12.67 -2.18 1.77
C PHE A 56 -12.78 -2.08 3.29
N ASP A 57 -14.00 -2.10 3.83
CA ASP A 57 -14.23 -2.07 5.28
C ASP A 57 -14.07 -3.49 5.85
N VAL A 58 -12.89 -3.78 6.39
CA VAL A 58 -12.54 -5.13 6.86
C VAL A 58 -12.94 -5.32 8.32
N ASP A 59 -12.90 -4.27 9.14
CA ASP A 59 -13.22 -4.39 10.57
C ASP A 59 -14.67 -4.83 10.78
N LYS A 60 -15.63 -4.31 10.00
CA LYS A 60 -17.03 -4.77 10.10
C LYS A 60 -17.21 -6.25 9.81
N VAL A 61 -16.41 -6.81 8.89
CA VAL A 61 -16.45 -8.23 8.55
C VAL A 61 -15.79 -9.07 9.65
N LEU A 62 -14.70 -8.57 10.22
CA LEU A 62 -13.94 -9.25 11.27
C LEU A 62 -14.61 -9.18 12.65
N SER A 63 -15.33 -8.10 12.95
CA SER A 63 -16.02 -7.89 14.23
C SER A 63 -17.42 -8.53 14.28
N GLY A 64 -18.06 -8.75 13.11
CA GLY A 64 -19.48 -9.05 13.01
C GLY A 64 -19.86 -10.52 12.82
N ARG A 65 -18.92 -11.41 12.49
CA ARG A 65 -19.22 -12.82 12.17
C ARG A 65 -18.18 -13.75 12.76
N ASN A 66 -18.66 -14.76 13.48
CA ASN A 66 -17.87 -15.83 14.09
C ASN A 66 -16.64 -16.21 13.25
N SER A 67 -15.46 -16.20 13.88
CA SER A 67 -14.22 -16.80 13.39
C SER A 67 -14.52 -18.12 12.66
N ILE A 68 -14.25 -18.20 11.37
CA ILE A 68 -14.38 -19.46 10.64
C ILE A 68 -13.26 -20.38 11.13
N LYS A 69 -13.63 -21.46 11.83
CA LYS A 69 -12.71 -22.52 12.28
C LYS A 69 -12.38 -23.57 11.21
N ASN A 70 -13.02 -23.55 10.04
CA ASN A 70 -12.81 -24.57 9.01
C ASN A 70 -12.82 -23.99 7.58
N VAL A 71 -11.65 -24.00 6.94
CA VAL A 71 -11.50 -23.75 5.50
C VAL A 71 -11.42 -25.10 4.81
N SER A 72 -12.57 -25.70 4.51
CA SER A 72 -12.65 -26.91 3.71
C SER A 72 -13.80 -26.82 2.73
N GLY A 73 -13.49 -26.80 1.43
CA GLY A 73 -14.47 -27.03 0.36
C GLY A 73 -15.26 -25.81 -0.11
N GLY A 74 -14.62 -24.93 -0.87
CA GLY A 74 -15.22 -24.34 -2.08
C GLY A 74 -16.33 -23.29 -1.98
N SER A 75 -16.82 -22.89 -0.81
CA SER A 75 -17.77 -21.76 -0.72
C SER A 75 -17.69 -21.02 0.62
N LEU A 76 -17.16 -19.80 0.59
CA LEU A 76 -17.17 -18.87 1.73
C LEU A 76 -18.53 -18.15 1.75
N LEU A 77 -19.60 -18.86 2.09
CA LEU A 77 -20.91 -18.24 2.22
C LEU A 77 -20.90 -17.27 3.42
N GLY A 78 -20.80 -15.97 3.13
CA GLY A 78 -21.19 -14.92 4.06
C GLY A 78 -20.08 -14.12 4.73
N ASN A 79 -18.86 -13.99 4.18
CA ASN A 79 -17.83 -13.05 4.68
C ASN A 79 -17.15 -12.25 3.56
N ASP A 80 -17.91 -11.83 2.55
CA ASP A 80 -17.39 -11.00 1.47
C ASP A 80 -17.17 -9.57 1.97
N VAL A 81 -15.92 -9.11 1.90
CA VAL A 81 -15.62 -7.70 2.11
C VAL A 81 -16.04 -6.93 0.86
N ARG A 82 -16.98 -5.99 1.02
CA ARG A 82 -17.47 -5.19 -0.09
C ARG A 82 -16.64 -3.92 -0.26
N GLU A 83 -16.31 -3.61 -1.51
CA GLU A 83 -15.78 -2.30 -1.87
C GLU A 83 -16.75 -1.21 -1.41
N GLN A 84 -16.22 -0.22 -0.68
CA GLN A 84 -16.98 0.94 -0.21
C GLN A 84 -16.82 2.14 -1.15
N LEU A 85 -15.65 2.27 -1.76
CA LEU A 85 -15.30 3.39 -2.60
C LEU A 85 -14.20 2.98 -3.57
N SER A 86 -14.35 3.37 -4.83
CA SER A 86 -13.31 3.32 -5.85
C SER A 86 -12.98 4.74 -6.30
N GLN A 87 -11.69 5.06 -6.31
CA GLN A 87 -11.18 6.41 -6.59
C GLN A 87 -10.15 6.36 -7.69
N GLN A 88 -10.27 7.31 -8.61
CA GLN A 88 -9.22 7.61 -9.58
C GLN A 88 -7.96 8.10 -8.86
N SER A 89 -6.80 7.66 -9.32
CA SER A 89 -5.48 8.03 -8.80
C SER A 89 -4.52 8.31 -9.96
N ILE A 90 -3.40 8.95 -9.69
CA ILE A 90 -2.27 9.04 -10.63
C ILE A 90 -1.95 7.68 -11.27
N GLY A 91 -1.59 7.67 -12.55
CA GLY A 91 -1.10 6.47 -13.23
C GLY A 91 0.18 5.92 -12.59
N LYS A 92 0.48 4.64 -12.85
CA LYS A 92 1.74 3.97 -12.46
C LYS A 92 2.05 3.98 -10.96
N ILE A 93 1.05 3.69 -10.11
CA ILE A 93 1.27 3.58 -8.66
C ILE A 93 2.06 2.31 -8.32
N GLN A 94 3.10 2.45 -7.51
CA GLN A 94 3.90 1.32 -7.00
C GLN A 94 3.64 1.03 -5.51
N GLY A 95 3.13 2.02 -4.78
CA GLY A 95 2.93 1.89 -3.35
C GLY A 95 2.14 3.06 -2.77
N PHE A 96 1.56 2.85 -1.60
CA PHE A 96 1.13 3.96 -0.76
C PHE A 96 1.21 3.62 0.72
N SER A 97 1.30 4.67 1.53
CA SER A 97 1.31 4.56 2.98
C SER A 97 0.68 5.79 3.62
N PHE A 98 0.46 5.73 4.92
CA PHE A 98 -0.25 6.76 5.67
C PHE A 98 0.60 7.31 6.80
N TYR A 99 0.49 8.62 7.02
CA TYR A 99 1.05 9.26 8.19
C TYR A 99 0.10 10.35 8.65
N LYS A 100 -0.43 10.22 9.87
CA LYS A 100 -1.51 11.08 10.39
C LYS A 100 -2.67 11.10 9.38
N ASN A 101 -3.21 12.28 9.04
CA ASN A 101 -4.27 12.44 8.05
C ASN A 101 -3.79 12.52 6.58
N LEU A 102 -2.54 12.13 6.31
CA LEU A 102 -1.97 12.17 4.97
C LEU A 102 -1.81 10.76 4.38
N MET A 103 -1.96 10.68 3.07
CA MET A 103 -1.61 9.54 2.24
C MET A 103 -0.47 9.94 1.31
N TYR A 104 0.51 9.05 1.21
CA TYR A 104 1.67 9.17 0.33
C TYR A 104 1.53 8.09 -0.73
N ILE A 105 1.57 8.45 -2.01
CA ILE A 105 1.48 7.51 -3.13
C ILE A 105 2.77 7.59 -3.94
N SER A 106 3.50 6.49 -4.04
CA SER A 106 4.66 6.39 -4.94
C SER A 106 4.21 6.13 -6.37
N GLN A 107 4.75 6.93 -7.30
CA GLN A 107 4.61 6.78 -8.74
C GLN A 107 5.99 6.48 -9.33
N SER A 108 6.07 5.44 -10.18
CA SER A 108 7.30 5.14 -10.92
C SER A 108 7.01 4.39 -12.21
N TYR A 109 7.77 4.68 -13.27
CA TYR A 109 7.77 3.89 -14.50
C TYR A 109 8.99 4.20 -15.37
N GLY A 110 9.78 3.16 -15.68
CA GLY A 110 10.97 3.29 -16.51
C GLY A 110 12.11 4.03 -15.82
N SER A 111 13.03 4.59 -16.61
CA SER A 111 14.27 5.22 -16.14
C SER A 111 14.14 6.69 -15.70
N GLY A 112 12.94 7.27 -15.78
CA GLY A 112 12.70 8.62 -15.30
C GLY A 112 12.62 8.69 -13.77
N ASP A 113 12.80 9.88 -13.21
CA ASP A 113 12.61 10.12 -11.79
C ASP A 113 11.22 9.66 -11.33
N SER A 114 11.21 8.99 -10.19
CA SER A 114 9.98 8.63 -9.49
C SER A 114 9.47 9.81 -8.66
N GLU A 115 8.23 9.73 -8.20
CA GLU A 115 7.58 10.78 -7.44
C GLU A 115 6.80 10.18 -6.27
N ILE A 116 6.74 10.90 -5.15
CA ILE A 116 5.78 10.63 -4.08
C ILE A 116 4.80 11.79 -4.02
N TYR A 117 3.53 11.49 -4.26
CA TYR A 117 2.43 12.45 -4.17
C TYR A 117 1.81 12.39 -2.78
N VAL A 118 1.59 13.55 -2.17
CA VAL A 118 1.01 13.65 -0.83
C VAL A 118 -0.40 14.19 -0.91
N TYR A 119 -1.33 13.54 -0.22
CA TYR A 119 -2.75 13.90 -0.22
C TYR A 119 -3.27 14.00 1.21
N LYS A 120 -4.09 15.00 1.49
CA LYS A 120 -4.99 14.95 2.65
C LYS A 120 -6.06 13.89 2.43
N ILE A 121 -6.28 13.06 3.44
CA ILE A 121 -7.37 12.09 3.48
C ILE A 121 -8.51 12.67 4.30
N ASP A 122 -9.70 12.64 3.69
CA ASP A 122 -10.97 12.78 4.36
C ASP A 122 -11.98 11.77 3.77
N SER A 123 -13.17 11.71 4.37
CA SER A 123 -14.24 10.80 3.94
C SER A 123 -14.83 11.14 2.55
N ASN A 124 -14.62 12.37 2.08
CA ASN A 124 -15.18 12.91 0.84
C ASN A 124 -14.18 12.95 -0.31
N LYS A 125 -12.87 12.75 -0.06
CA LYS A 125 -11.84 12.72 -1.11
C LYS A 125 -12.23 11.67 -2.14
N ARG A 126 -12.45 12.11 -3.38
CA ARG A 126 -12.91 11.26 -4.50
C ARG A 126 -11.81 10.90 -5.49
N ARG A 127 -10.71 11.65 -5.50
CA ARG A 127 -9.62 11.49 -6.47
C ARG A 127 -8.26 11.79 -5.85
N PHE A 128 -7.25 11.14 -6.40
CA PHE A 128 -5.83 11.33 -6.08
C PHE A 128 -5.07 11.66 -7.37
N THR A 129 -5.46 12.73 -8.06
CA THR A 129 -4.77 13.17 -9.28
C THR A 129 -3.57 14.05 -8.95
N LYS A 130 -2.74 14.39 -9.94
CA LYS A 130 -1.61 15.31 -9.74
C LYS A 130 -2.05 16.69 -9.23
N ASN A 131 -3.18 17.20 -9.72
CA ASN A 131 -3.71 18.51 -9.35
C ASN A 131 -4.34 18.54 -7.96
N ASP A 132 -4.69 17.39 -7.40
CA ASP A 132 -5.30 17.26 -6.08
C ASP A 132 -4.25 17.04 -4.97
N ALA A 133 -2.96 17.00 -5.35
CA ALA A 133 -1.85 16.72 -4.45
C ALA A 133 -1.41 17.98 -3.72
N GLU A 134 -1.09 17.80 -2.46
CA GLU A 134 -0.65 18.85 -1.54
C GLU A 134 0.87 19.05 -1.59
N ALA A 135 1.60 18.07 -2.12
CA ALA A 135 3.03 18.13 -2.40
C ALA A 135 3.44 17.00 -3.34
N VAL A 136 4.56 17.20 -4.03
CA VAL A 136 5.24 16.19 -4.83
C VAL A 136 6.70 16.14 -4.42
N ILE A 137 7.17 14.96 -4.02
CA ILE A 137 8.56 14.72 -3.62
C ILE A 137 9.24 13.94 -4.73
N LYS A 138 10.32 14.49 -5.29
CA LYS A 138 11.13 13.80 -6.30
C LYS A 138 11.95 12.69 -5.66
N MET A 139 11.98 11.54 -6.32
CA MET A 139 12.77 10.38 -5.92
C MET A 139 13.54 9.84 -7.13
N PRO A 140 14.67 9.15 -6.92
CA PRO A 140 15.36 8.43 -7.98
C PRO A 140 14.44 7.42 -8.68
N SER A 141 14.78 7.06 -9.92
CA SER A 141 14.04 6.11 -10.74
C SER A 141 13.83 4.75 -10.05
N HIS A 142 12.80 4.03 -10.51
CA HIS A 142 12.41 2.70 -10.01
C HIS A 142 12.08 2.67 -8.51
N LEU A 143 11.50 3.74 -7.96
CA LEU A 143 10.86 3.67 -6.66
C LEU A 143 9.71 2.67 -6.71
N GLU A 144 9.74 1.67 -5.84
CA GLU A 144 8.68 0.68 -5.73
C GLU A 144 7.80 1.01 -4.52
N GLN A 145 7.71 0.10 -3.57
CA GLN A 145 6.86 0.27 -2.41
C GLN A 145 7.45 1.25 -1.40
N ILE A 146 6.57 2.04 -0.77
CA ILE A 146 6.86 2.85 0.42
C ILE A 146 6.05 2.35 1.60
N THR A 147 6.62 2.44 2.80
CA THR A 147 5.90 2.20 4.06
C THR A 147 6.34 3.20 5.11
N ILE A 148 5.47 3.52 6.06
CA ILE A 148 5.77 4.43 7.16
C ILE A 148 5.54 3.71 8.47
N ASP A 149 6.53 3.78 9.36
CA ASP A 149 6.44 3.31 10.74
C ASP A 149 6.93 4.42 11.67
N GLY A 150 6.09 4.77 12.65
CA GLY A 150 6.24 5.99 13.44
C GLY A 150 6.42 7.23 12.57
N ASN A 151 7.57 7.89 12.70
CA ASN A 151 7.93 9.08 11.90
C ASN A 151 8.89 8.75 10.73
N ARG A 152 9.15 7.48 10.42
CA ARG A 152 10.10 7.10 9.38
C ARG A 152 9.38 6.51 8.18
N MET A 153 9.62 7.09 7.01
CA MET A 153 9.30 6.44 5.75
C MET A 153 10.46 5.56 5.33
N TYR A 154 10.16 4.37 4.82
CA TYR A 154 11.07 3.42 4.20
C TYR A 154 10.66 3.26 2.74
N ALA A 155 11.62 3.43 1.84
CA ALA A 155 11.45 3.33 0.40
C ALA A 155 12.40 2.28 -0.17
N ILE A 156 11.87 1.44 -1.05
CA ILE A 156 12.64 0.45 -1.81
C ILE A 156 12.69 0.82 -3.29
N PHE A 157 13.78 0.43 -3.94
CA PHE A 157 14.02 0.75 -5.35
C PHE A 157 14.47 -0.49 -6.11
N GLU A 158 13.99 -0.65 -7.35
CA GLU A 158 14.44 -1.73 -8.24
C GLU A 158 15.68 -1.33 -9.06
N SER A 159 16.16 -0.08 -8.97
CA SER A 159 17.24 0.46 -9.82
C SER A 159 18.59 -0.28 -9.71
N SER A 160 18.78 -1.11 -8.70
CA SER A 160 19.97 -1.97 -8.53
C SER A 160 19.82 -3.39 -9.10
N ALA A 161 18.63 -3.77 -9.56
CA ALA A 161 18.40 -5.08 -10.15
C ALA A 161 19.27 -5.28 -11.41
N ARG A 162 19.59 -6.54 -11.70
CA ARG A 162 20.54 -6.91 -12.76
C ARG A 162 20.14 -6.35 -14.12
N SER A 163 18.84 -6.31 -14.41
CA SER A 163 18.23 -5.76 -15.64
C SER A 163 18.57 -4.29 -15.89
N TYR A 164 18.81 -3.50 -14.84
CA TYR A 164 18.98 -2.05 -14.92
C TYR A 164 20.45 -1.59 -14.81
N LYS A 165 21.39 -2.54 -14.65
CA LYS A 165 22.83 -2.32 -14.42
C LYS A 165 23.59 -1.57 -15.52
N THR A 166 23.00 -1.26 -16.66
CA THR A 166 23.69 -0.52 -17.73
C THR A 166 23.01 0.79 -18.11
N HIS A 167 21.80 1.06 -17.60
CA HIS A 167 20.98 2.18 -18.06
C HIS A 167 20.62 3.18 -16.93
N GLU A 168 20.69 2.77 -15.66
CA GLU A 168 20.34 3.65 -14.55
C GLU A 168 21.53 4.47 -14.04
N GLN A 169 21.30 5.78 -13.93
CA GLN A 169 22.27 6.76 -13.44
C GLN A 169 22.45 6.64 -11.92
N THR A 170 21.35 6.47 -11.18
CA THR A 170 21.36 6.31 -9.72
C THR A 170 20.90 4.92 -9.35
N ARG A 171 21.74 4.15 -8.65
CA ARG A 171 21.43 2.77 -8.25
C ARG A 171 21.32 2.66 -6.76
N ILE A 172 20.16 2.20 -6.31
CA ILE A 172 19.85 2.08 -4.89
C ILE A 172 19.63 0.60 -4.58
N GLY A 173 20.61 -0.01 -3.91
CA GLY A 173 20.59 -1.42 -3.48
C GLY A 173 20.30 -1.60 -2.00
N ARG A 174 19.63 -0.65 -1.38
CA ARG A 174 19.37 -0.57 0.06
C ARG A 174 18.05 0.11 0.33
N VAL A 175 17.42 -0.20 1.46
CA VAL A 175 16.26 0.55 1.94
C VAL A 175 16.72 1.97 2.28
N VAL A 176 16.09 2.96 1.66
CA VAL A 176 16.30 4.37 2.01
C VAL A 176 15.25 4.75 3.04
N SER A 177 15.66 5.43 4.11
CA SER A 177 14.73 5.91 5.12
C SER A 177 14.98 7.37 5.47
N PHE A 178 13.89 8.07 5.72
CA PHE A 178 13.90 9.49 6.09
C PHE A 178 12.74 9.81 7.03
N ASP A 179 12.93 10.89 7.78
CA ASP A 179 11.95 11.38 8.75
C ASP A 179 10.84 12.13 8.02
N VAL A 180 9.64 11.55 8.01
CA VAL A 180 8.47 12.12 7.32
C VAL A 180 8.01 13.42 7.98
N SER A 181 8.32 13.64 9.26
CA SER A 181 7.98 14.88 9.97
C SER A 181 8.87 16.07 9.58
N LYS A 182 10.00 15.81 8.91
CA LYS A 182 10.94 16.82 8.42
C LYS A 182 10.79 17.13 6.94
N LEU A 183 9.86 16.47 6.25
CA LEU A 183 9.52 16.85 4.88
C LEU A 183 8.93 18.26 4.90
N PRO A 184 9.23 19.09 3.87
CA PRO A 184 8.71 20.44 3.81
C PRO A 184 7.18 20.43 3.95
N PRO A 185 6.60 21.44 4.64
CA PRO A 185 5.16 21.53 4.79
C PRO A 185 4.51 21.54 3.40
N LEU A 186 3.32 20.93 3.35
CA LEU A 186 2.49 20.89 2.14
C LEU A 186 2.27 22.32 1.61
N GLU A 187 2.91 22.66 0.49
CA GLU A 187 2.74 23.95 -0.17
C GLU A 187 1.44 23.92 -1.00
N LYS A 188 0.59 24.94 -0.80
CA LYS A 188 -0.63 25.12 -1.61
C LYS A 188 -0.30 25.67 -2.99
#